data_AF-A0A7C4SDS5-F1
#
_entry.id   AF-A0A7C4SDS5-F1
#
_cell.length_a   1.000
_cell.length_b   1.000
_cell.length_c   1.000
_cell.angle_alpha   90.00
_cell.angle_beta   90.00
_cell.angle_gamma   90.00
#
_symmetry.space_group_name_H-M   'P 1'
#
loop_
_entity.id
_entity.type
_entity.pdbx_description
1 polymer ?
#
loop_
_entity_poly.entity_id
_entity_poly.type
_entity_poly.pdbx_seq_one_letter_code
_entity_poly.pdbx_strand_id
1 'polypeptide(L)'
;MSSPPTRWRSFTLRGSAGPTGSLSSSPWPTIATWGSRALSGGQRQLVCLARALVLKPKVLILDEATSNIHVELEEIVLNRVLGFLRDTTVIAISHRPTLNAFVNRVILMSDGRVLEETKGGLNGRPPPPRLLKMVDAENLKVRDGGAWLEAEVGGLVLGELRARMLFPLTNPRVLLLYRDPDDPLVVEDWTLLDEESKLAVLKHLVKEHGLALARLVGVFPLSRFAVNVIMESEEGRVEVDVPTGNLLSLNGALVVVTPNKVYLAEPSISSGDAVWRAKALASTPPSPFGAYGVGQLVGELKRISSLRPQS
;
A
#
# COMPACT_ATOMS: atom_id res chain seq x y z
N MET A 1 21.03 6.10 52.75
CA MET A 1 20.39 6.90 51.68
C MET A 1 21.34 6.93 50.49
N SER A 2 21.05 6.16 49.45
CA SER A 2 21.78 6.20 48.18
C SER A 2 20.88 5.58 47.11
N SER A 3 20.33 6.45 46.25
CA SER A 3 19.46 6.12 45.13
C SER A 3 20.17 5.21 44.11
N PRO A 4 19.48 4.28 43.44
CA PRO A 4 20.08 3.53 42.34
C PRO A 4 20.11 4.40 41.06
N PRO A 5 21.19 4.35 40.26
CA PRO A 5 21.27 5.04 38.99
C PRO A 5 20.82 4.10 37.86
N THR A 6 19.53 4.03 37.56
CA THR A 6 19.11 3.51 36.24
C THR A 6 17.78 4.11 35.83
N ARG A 7 17.86 5.32 35.27
CA ARG A 7 16.73 5.97 34.63
C ARG A 7 16.51 5.26 33.28
N TRP A 8 15.57 4.31 33.24
CA TRP A 8 15.06 3.78 31.99
C TRP A 8 14.53 4.95 31.15
N ARG A 9 15.23 5.30 30.07
CA ARG A 9 14.68 6.24 29.09
C ARG A 9 13.65 5.45 28.27
N SER A 10 12.38 5.64 28.56
CA SER A 10 11.33 5.33 27.60
C SER A 10 11.62 6.17 26.35
N PHE A 11 11.89 5.52 25.23
CA PHE A 11 11.95 6.22 23.95
C PHE A 11 10.52 6.45 23.47
N THR A 12 9.79 7.30 24.19
CA THR A 12 8.55 7.87 23.68
C THR A 12 8.96 8.93 22.67
N LEU A 13 8.84 8.63 21.37
CA LEU A 13 8.90 9.67 20.34
C LEU A 13 7.65 10.55 20.48
N ARG A 14 7.67 11.47 21.45
CA ARG A 14 6.85 12.68 21.38
C ARG A 14 7.35 13.45 20.17
N GLY A 15 6.48 13.65 19.19
CA GLY A 15 6.71 14.61 18.12
C GLY A 15 6.89 15.99 18.73
N SER A 16 8.14 16.45 18.83
CA SER A 16 8.44 17.85 19.05
C SER A 16 8.29 18.56 17.72
N ALA A 17 7.24 19.36 17.60
CA ALA A 17 7.11 20.36 16.56
C ALA A 17 8.19 21.45 16.76
N GLY A 18 8.96 21.72 15.70
CA GLY A 18 9.67 22.98 15.44
C GLY A 18 11.22 22.90 15.40
N PRO A 19 11.93 23.81 14.70
CA PRO A 19 11.54 24.64 13.54
C PRO A 19 12.34 24.28 12.26
N THR A 20 11.75 24.62 11.11
CA THR A 20 12.37 24.87 9.79
C THR A 20 13.89 24.71 9.68
N GLY A 21 14.34 23.58 9.13
CA GLY A 21 15.69 23.38 8.61
C GLY A 21 15.62 22.46 7.40
N SER A 22 15.96 22.98 6.22
CA SER A 22 15.85 22.30 4.94
C SER A 22 16.78 21.08 4.85
N LEU A 23 16.22 19.88 4.92
CA LEU A 23 16.88 18.64 4.47
C LEU A 23 16.57 18.44 2.98
N SER A 24 17.27 19.18 2.11
CA SER A 24 17.04 19.22 0.66
C SER A 24 17.87 18.21 -0.16
N SER A 25 18.31 17.09 0.41
CA SER A 25 19.15 16.14 -0.34
C SER A 25 18.98 14.65 -0.03
N SER A 26 17.90 14.24 0.66
CA SER A 26 17.58 12.81 0.73
C SER A 26 16.68 12.41 -0.45
N PRO A 27 17.08 11.48 -1.34
CA PRO A 27 16.23 10.97 -2.40
C PRO A 27 15.05 10.15 -1.86
N TRP A 28 15.12 9.74 -0.59
CA TRP A 28 14.03 9.13 0.16
C TRP A 28 13.42 10.18 1.06
N PRO A 29 12.21 10.68 0.75
CA PRO A 29 11.53 11.56 1.66
C PRO A 29 11.26 10.81 2.99
N THR A 30 11.70 11.41 4.10
CA THR A 30 11.68 10.78 5.43
C THR A 30 10.24 10.59 5.88
N ILE A 31 9.85 9.34 6.18
CA ILE A 31 8.52 8.95 6.71
C ILE A 31 8.04 9.83 7.88
N ALA A 32 8.98 10.42 8.64
CA ALA A 32 8.69 11.30 9.75
C ALA A 32 8.02 12.64 9.35
N THR A 33 8.20 13.12 8.11
CA THR A 33 7.71 14.44 7.66
C THR A 33 6.28 14.40 7.09
N TRP A 34 5.73 13.23 6.78
CA TRP A 34 4.41 13.08 6.14
C TRP A 34 3.21 13.10 7.08
N GLY A 35 3.45 13.28 8.36
CA GLY A 35 2.41 13.36 9.36
C GLY A 35 1.74 12.00 9.60
N SER A 36 1.35 11.80 10.86
CA SER A 36 0.55 10.68 11.36
C SER A 36 -0.84 10.53 10.71
N ARG A 37 -1.17 11.30 9.68
CA ARG A 37 -2.50 11.34 9.02
C ARG A 37 -2.59 10.55 7.71
N ALA A 38 -1.47 10.18 7.09
CA ALA A 38 -1.45 9.48 5.79
C ALA A 38 -1.55 7.96 5.86
N LEU A 39 -1.40 7.38 7.05
CA LEU A 39 -1.50 5.94 7.27
C LEU A 39 -2.58 5.69 8.31
N SER A 40 -3.38 4.63 8.11
CA SER A 40 -4.25 4.13 9.16
C SER A 40 -3.43 3.68 10.36
N GLY A 41 -4.08 3.57 11.53
CA GLY A 41 -3.41 3.09 12.76
C GLY A 41 -2.70 1.75 12.56
N GLY A 42 -3.36 0.80 11.89
CA GLY A 42 -2.80 -0.52 11.56
C GLY A 42 -1.66 -0.45 10.54
N GLN A 43 -1.79 0.37 9.48
CA GLN A 43 -0.70 0.53 8.50
C GLN A 43 0.57 1.12 9.14
N ARG A 44 0.40 2.10 10.05
CA ARG A 44 1.52 2.66 10.80
C ARG A 44 2.19 1.62 11.69
N GLN A 45 1.41 0.76 12.35
CA GLN A 45 1.95 -0.35 13.13
C GLN A 45 2.76 -1.31 12.26
N LEU A 46 2.25 -1.70 11.09
CA LEU A 46 2.96 -2.57 10.15
C LEU A 46 4.28 -1.95 9.66
N VAL A 47 4.31 -0.64 9.34
CA VAL A 47 5.55 0.06 8.96
C VAL A 47 6.56 0.08 10.11
N CYS A 48 6.11 0.36 11.34
CA CYS A 48 6.97 0.32 12.52
C CYS A 48 7.54 -1.09 12.76
N LEU A 49 6.70 -2.12 12.61
CA LEU A 49 7.12 -3.51 12.72
C LEU A 49 8.16 -3.84 11.66
N ALA A 50 7.90 -3.55 10.39
CA ALA A 50 8.84 -3.76 9.29
C ALA A 50 10.21 -3.08 9.56
N ARG A 51 10.20 -1.84 10.05
CA ARG A 51 11.43 -1.13 10.46
C ARG A 51 12.20 -1.87 11.55
N ALA A 52 11.52 -2.43 12.54
CA ALA A 52 12.17 -3.21 13.59
C ALA A 52 12.76 -4.52 13.04
N LEU A 53 12.08 -5.18 12.09
CA LEU A 53 12.55 -6.42 11.46
C LEU A 53 13.82 -6.22 10.63
N VAL A 54 13.94 -5.11 9.90
CA VAL A 54 15.11 -4.80 9.06
C VAL A 54 16.41 -4.77 9.88
N LEU A 55 16.33 -4.39 11.16
CA LEU A 55 17.48 -4.34 12.05
C LEU A 55 17.98 -5.72 12.52
N LYS A 56 17.22 -6.79 12.27
CA LYS A 56 17.50 -8.16 12.73
C LYS A 56 17.91 -8.21 14.21
N PRO A 57 17.08 -7.70 15.13
CA PRO A 57 17.46 -7.57 16.53
C PRO A 57 17.58 -8.94 17.21
N LYS A 58 18.46 -9.06 18.22
CA LYS A 58 18.52 -10.26 19.09
C LYS A 58 17.33 -10.34 20.05
N VAL A 59 16.79 -9.19 20.45
CA VAL A 59 15.61 -9.08 21.30
C VAL A 59 14.65 -8.06 20.69
N LEU A 60 13.39 -8.46 20.50
CA LEU A 60 12.32 -7.62 19.98
C LEU A 60 11.22 -7.52 21.03
N ILE A 61 10.83 -6.29 21.39
CA ILE A 61 9.70 -6.03 22.27
C ILE A 61 8.54 -5.49 21.42
N LEU A 62 7.39 -6.14 21.51
CA LEU A 62 6.15 -5.79 20.82
C LEU A 62 5.14 -5.31 21.85
N ASP A 63 5.03 -3.99 22.03
CA ASP A 63 4.08 -3.37 22.96
C ASP A 63 2.77 -3.05 22.25
N GLU A 64 1.75 -3.89 22.44
CA GLU A 64 0.45 -3.83 21.76
C GLU A 64 0.55 -3.65 20.23
N ALA A 65 1.60 -4.19 19.62
CA ALA A 65 1.99 -3.90 18.24
C ALA A 65 0.95 -4.34 17.20
N THR A 66 0.02 -5.22 17.58
CA THR A 66 -1.03 -5.78 16.71
C THR A 66 -2.45 -5.34 17.09
N SER A 67 -2.60 -4.37 18.01
CA SER A 67 -3.90 -3.94 18.52
C SER A 67 -4.80 -3.27 17.47
N ASN A 68 -4.22 -2.61 16.46
CA ASN A 68 -4.97 -1.96 15.37
C ASN A 68 -5.00 -2.80 14.08
N ILE A 69 -4.72 -4.10 14.18
CA ILE A 69 -4.69 -5.04 13.05
C ILE A 69 -5.84 -6.04 13.20
N HIS A 70 -6.62 -6.24 12.13
CA HIS A 70 -7.69 -7.24 12.07
C HIS A 70 -7.16 -8.64 12.42
N VAL A 71 -7.98 -9.45 13.11
CA VAL A 71 -7.59 -10.77 13.65
C VAL A 71 -6.95 -11.68 12.61
N GLU A 72 -7.57 -11.80 11.43
CA GLU A 72 -7.08 -12.63 10.32
C GLU A 72 -5.71 -12.16 9.82
N LEU A 73 -5.51 -10.85 9.74
CA LEU A 73 -4.24 -10.28 9.29
C LEU A 73 -3.15 -10.37 10.36
N GLU A 74 -3.53 -10.32 11.65
CA GLU A 74 -2.61 -10.52 12.77
C GLU A 74 -1.94 -11.89 12.72
N GLU A 75 -2.72 -12.95 12.53
CA GLU A 75 -2.20 -14.33 12.44
C GLU A 75 -1.19 -14.47 11.29
N ILE A 76 -1.53 -13.97 10.10
CA ILE A 76 -0.66 -14.01 8.93
C ILE A 76 0.66 -13.25 9.22
N VAL A 77 0.56 -12.06 9.79
CA VAL A 77 1.72 -11.21 10.09
C VAL A 77 2.61 -11.86 11.14
N LEU A 78 2.04 -12.35 12.25
CA LEU A 78 2.80 -12.99 13.33
C LEU A 78 3.49 -14.26 12.85
N ASN A 79 2.82 -15.11 12.04
CA ASN A 79 3.44 -16.29 11.45
C ASN A 79 4.67 -15.93 10.61
N ARG A 80 4.55 -14.91 9.75
CA ARG A 80 5.67 -14.44 8.90
C ARG A 80 6.80 -13.83 9.72
N VAL A 81 6.47 -12.99 10.71
CA VAL A 81 7.43 -12.35 11.62
C VAL A 81 8.22 -13.39 12.41
N LEU A 82 7.55 -14.37 13.01
CA LEU A 82 8.20 -15.43 13.79
C LEU A 82 9.04 -16.37 12.92
N GLY A 83 8.62 -16.59 11.67
CA GLY A 83 9.43 -17.30 10.67
C GLY A 83 10.71 -16.55 10.31
N PHE A 84 10.65 -15.22 10.18
CA PHE A 84 11.82 -14.39 9.87
C PHE A 84 12.77 -14.23 11.06
N LEU A 85 12.22 -14.11 12.27
CA LEU A 85 12.94 -13.80 13.51
C LEU A 85 13.39 -15.05 14.28
N ARG A 86 13.84 -16.09 13.57
CA ARG A 86 14.16 -17.42 14.11
C ARG A 86 15.27 -17.46 15.18
N ASP A 87 16.10 -16.43 15.25
CA ASP A 87 17.17 -16.30 16.26
C ASP A 87 16.93 -15.13 17.23
N THR A 88 15.73 -14.54 17.19
CA THR A 88 15.35 -13.40 18.04
C THR A 88 14.46 -13.87 19.19
N THR A 89 14.75 -13.36 20.39
CA THR A 89 13.80 -13.43 21.52
C THR A 89 12.73 -12.36 21.34
N VAL A 90 11.47 -12.78 21.26
CA VAL A 90 10.33 -11.86 21.13
C VAL A 90 9.60 -11.79 22.46
N ILE A 91 9.42 -10.58 23.00
CA ILE A 91 8.61 -10.29 24.17
C ILE A 91 7.40 -9.50 23.67
N ALA A 92 6.21 -10.10 23.71
CA ALA A 92 4.98 -9.44 23.29
C ALA A 92 4.13 -9.09 24.51
N ILE A 93 3.65 -7.84 24.56
CA ILE A 93 2.71 -7.33 25.56
C ILE A 93 1.38 -7.14 24.85
N SER A 94 0.33 -7.78 25.36
CA SER A 94 -0.99 -7.70 24.75
C SER A 94 -2.09 -8.10 25.73
N HIS A 95 -3.27 -7.54 25.51
CA HIS A 95 -4.52 -7.95 26.14
C HIS A 95 -5.30 -8.96 25.27
N ARG A 96 -4.74 -9.40 24.14
CA ARG A 96 -5.40 -10.30 23.18
C ARG A 96 -5.03 -11.78 23.45
N PRO A 97 -6.00 -12.64 23.81
CA PRO A 97 -5.73 -14.06 24.05
C PRO A 97 -5.24 -14.82 22.80
N THR A 98 -5.51 -14.30 21.60
CA THR A 98 -5.11 -14.91 20.32
C THR A 98 -3.60 -15.08 20.18
N LEU A 99 -2.80 -14.24 20.85
CA LEU A 99 -1.34 -14.35 20.87
C LEU A 99 -0.83 -15.63 21.56
N ASN A 100 -1.65 -16.30 22.38
CA ASN A 100 -1.25 -17.51 23.07
C ASN A 100 -0.76 -18.61 22.10
N ALA A 101 -1.36 -18.71 20.91
CA ALA A 101 -0.96 -19.68 19.88
C ALA A 101 0.46 -19.42 19.31
N PHE A 102 1.00 -18.21 19.50
CA PHE A 102 2.23 -17.74 18.86
C PHE A 102 3.41 -17.58 19.84
N VAL A 103 3.24 -17.93 21.11
CA VAL A 103 4.27 -17.75 22.16
C VAL A 103 4.61 -19.07 22.85
N ASN A 104 5.83 -19.17 23.36
CA ASN A 104 6.27 -20.34 24.13
C ASN A 104 5.90 -20.24 25.62
N ARG A 105 5.78 -19.02 26.15
CA ARG A 105 5.55 -18.70 27.57
C ARG A 105 4.55 -17.56 27.66
N VAL A 106 3.63 -17.64 28.62
CA VAL A 106 2.69 -16.58 28.96
C VAL A 106 2.91 -16.19 30.41
N ILE A 107 3.08 -14.90 30.66
CA ILE A 107 3.30 -14.35 32.00
C ILE A 107 2.15 -13.38 32.29
N LEU A 108 1.32 -13.71 33.29
CA LEU A 108 0.28 -12.81 33.77
C LEU A 108 0.87 -11.89 34.84
N MET A 109 0.75 -10.58 34.63
CA MET A 109 1.24 -9.56 35.56
C MET A 109 0.09 -8.74 36.11
N SER A 110 0.12 -8.43 37.41
CA SER A 110 -0.77 -7.47 38.08
C SER A 110 -0.01 -6.74 39.17
N ASP A 111 -0.29 -5.45 39.37
CA ASP A 111 0.31 -4.62 40.42
C ASP A 111 1.85 -4.71 40.50
N GLY A 112 2.50 -4.79 39.34
CA GLY A 112 3.96 -4.90 39.23
C GLY A 112 4.55 -6.25 39.66
N ARG A 113 3.71 -7.28 39.85
CA ARG A 113 4.12 -8.64 40.22
C ARG A 113 3.68 -9.65 39.17
N VAL A 114 4.45 -10.75 39.04
CA VAL A 114 4.02 -11.92 38.28
C VAL A 114 3.02 -12.70 39.13
N LEU A 115 1.81 -12.87 38.62
CA LEU A 115 0.77 -13.67 39.26
C LEU A 115 0.86 -15.14 38.84
N GLU A 116 1.09 -15.36 37.55
CA GLU A 116 1.07 -16.69 36.95
C GLU A 116 2.05 -16.76 35.78
N GLU A 117 2.65 -17.93 35.60
CA GLU A 117 3.42 -18.28 34.40
C GLU A 117 2.92 -19.62 33.86
N THR A 118 2.53 -19.63 32.58
CA THR A 118 2.06 -20.83 31.89
C THR A 118 2.80 -21.05 30.58
N LYS A 119 2.70 -22.28 30.06
CA LYS A 119 3.22 -22.63 28.75
C LYS A 119 2.29 -22.07 27.67
N GLY A 120 2.88 -21.37 26.69
CA GLY A 120 2.13 -20.91 25.52
C GLY A 120 1.89 -22.02 24.49
N GLY A 121 1.02 -21.74 23.52
CA GLY A 121 0.57 -22.70 22.51
C GLY A 121 1.52 -22.93 21.33
N LEU A 122 2.68 -22.27 21.27
CA LEU A 122 3.60 -22.42 20.13
C LEU A 122 4.28 -23.80 20.12
N ASN A 123 3.82 -24.66 19.20
CA ASN A 123 4.32 -26.04 19.03
C ASN A 123 5.59 -26.16 18.17
N GLY A 124 6.08 -25.05 17.62
CA GLY A 124 7.28 -24.97 16.80
C GLY A 124 7.35 -23.63 16.08
N ARG A 125 8.55 -23.17 15.71
CA ARG A 125 8.65 -21.90 14.95
C ARG A 125 8.14 -22.09 13.51
N PRO A 126 7.34 -21.15 12.99
CA PRO A 126 6.93 -21.17 11.58
C PRO A 126 8.15 -21.30 10.65
N PRO A 127 8.00 -21.95 9.48
CA PRO A 127 9.05 -21.97 8.45
C PRO A 127 9.53 -20.54 8.13
N PRO A 128 10.81 -20.35 7.77
CA PRO A 128 11.24 -19.06 7.30
C PRO A 128 10.40 -18.69 6.06
N PRO A 129 10.03 -17.42 5.89
CA PRO A 129 9.31 -17.00 4.69
C PRO A 129 10.17 -17.31 3.46
N ARG A 130 9.51 -17.63 2.35
CA ARG A 130 10.20 -17.76 1.07
C ARG A 130 10.86 -16.42 0.73
N LEU A 131 12.10 -16.47 0.27
CA LEU A 131 12.75 -15.28 -0.26
C LEU A 131 12.01 -14.82 -1.50
N LEU A 132 11.74 -13.51 -1.57
CA LEU A 132 11.16 -12.91 -2.75
C LEU A 132 12.15 -13.06 -3.92
N LYS A 133 11.62 -13.47 -5.07
CA LYS A 133 12.40 -13.57 -6.30
C LYS A 133 12.45 -12.19 -6.93
N MET A 134 13.60 -11.53 -6.83
CA MET A 134 13.83 -10.23 -7.45
C MET A 134 14.27 -10.43 -8.90
N VAL A 135 13.76 -9.61 -9.82
CA VAL A 135 14.17 -9.60 -11.23
C VAL A 135 14.38 -8.17 -11.71
N ASP A 136 15.52 -7.95 -12.35
CA ASP A 136 15.81 -6.71 -13.05
C ASP A 136 14.91 -6.59 -14.28
N ALA A 137 14.26 -5.44 -14.44
CA ALA A 137 13.36 -5.19 -15.55
C ALA A 137 14.05 -5.32 -16.92
N GLU A 138 15.34 -4.99 -17.03
CA GLU A 138 16.10 -5.10 -18.27
C GLU A 138 16.22 -6.56 -18.78
N ASN A 139 16.12 -7.54 -17.88
CA ASN A 139 16.21 -8.96 -18.18
C ASN A 139 14.84 -9.64 -18.29
N LEU A 140 13.76 -8.86 -18.26
CA LEU A 140 12.39 -9.34 -18.22
C LEU A 140 11.64 -8.85 -19.45
N LYS A 141 11.09 -9.80 -20.22
CA LYS A 141 10.11 -9.50 -21.27
C LYS A 141 8.74 -9.94 -20.83
N VAL A 142 7.74 -9.09 -20.98
CA VAL A 142 6.35 -9.38 -20.61
C VAL A 142 5.47 -9.27 -21.85
N ARG A 143 4.60 -10.25 -22.06
CA ARG A 143 3.65 -10.29 -23.17
C ARG A 143 2.23 -10.36 -22.65
N ASP A 144 1.33 -9.72 -23.39
CA ASP A 144 -0.11 -9.73 -23.10
C ASP A 144 -0.75 -10.97 -23.74
N GLY A 145 -1.15 -11.94 -22.91
CA GLY A 145 -1.94 -13.11 -23.30
C GLY A 145 -3.46 -12.86 -23.23
N GLY A 146 -3.89 -11.60 -23.07
CA GLY A 146 -5.28 -11.17 -23.01
C GLY A 146 -5.92 -11.34 -21.63
N ALA A 147 -6.05 -12.57 -21.14
CA ALA A 147 -6.55 -12.83 -19.79
C ALA A 147 -5.43 -12.79 -18.74
N TRP A 148 -4.21 -13.18 -19.14
CA TRP A 148 -3.04 -13.34 -18.29
C TRP A 148 -1.82 -12.75 -18.99
N LEU A 149 -0.75 -12.55 -18.22
CA LEU A 149 0.55 -12.18 -18.73
C LEU A 149 1.45 -13.40 -18.89
N GLU A 150 2.38 -13.31 -19.83
CA GLU A 150 3.52 -14.23 -19.95
C GLU A 150 4.79 -13.43 -19.72
N ALA A 151 5.71 -13.96 -18.92
CA ALA A 151 7.00 -13.36 -18.66
C ALA A 151 8.14 -14.29 -19.10
N GLU A 152 9.13 -13.75 -19.80
CA GLU A 152 10.36 -14.45 -20.15
C GLU A 152 11.51 -13.83 -19.34
N VAL A 153 12.19 -14.65 -18.54
CA VAL A 153 13.34 -14.25 -17.72
C VAL A 153 14.46 -15.26 -17.93
N GLY A 154 15.58 -14.83 -18.50
CA GLY A 154 16.74 -15.70 -18.73
C GLY A 154 16.42 -16.95 -19.57
N GLY A 155 15.51 -16.84 -20.53
CA GLY A 155 15.06 -17.96 -21.39
C GLY A 155 14.02 -18.89 -20.76
N LEU A 156 13.65 -18.68 -19.50
CA LEU A 156 12.52 -19.36 -18.87
C LEU A 156 11.23 -18.57 -19.14
N VAL A 157 10.23 -19.23 -19.72
CA VAL A 157 8.89 -18.65 -19.92
C VAL A 157 7.97 -19.05 -18.78
N LEU A 158 7.37 -18.04 -18.15
CA LEU A 158 6.39 -18.14 -17.07
C LEU A 158 5.04 -17.64 -17.59
N GLY A 159 4.04 -18.52 -17.67
CA GLY A 159 2.69 -18.16 -18.10
C GLY A 159 1.70 -17.97 -16.95
N GLU A 160 0.48 -17.56 -17.30
CA GLU A 160 -0.66 -17.40 -16.38
C GLU A 160 -0.40 -16.39 -15.25
N LEU A 161 0.40 -15.35 -15.53
CA LEU A 161 0.76 -14.36 -14.53
C LEU A 161 -0.29 -13.25 -14.43
N ARG A 162 -0.47 -12.74 -13.22
CA ARG A 162 -1.13 -11.47 -12.92
C ARG A 162 -0.11 -10.42 -12.55
N ALA A 163 -0.49 -9.15 -12.68
CA ALA A 163 0.34 -8.01 -12.33
C ALA A 163 -0.33 -7.18 -11.25
N ARG A 164 0.40 -6.83 -10.19
CA ARG A 164 -0.11 -5.93 -9.15
C ARG A 164 0.89 -4.86 -8.78
N MET A 165 0.40 -3.63 -8.69
CA MET A 165 1.10 -2.53 -8.03
C MET A 165 0.59 -2.39 -6.59
N LEU A 166 1.49 -2.17 -5.64
CA LEU A 166 1.11 -2.01 -4.22
C LEU A 166 0.16 -0.83 -4.02
N PHE A 167 0.35 0.25 -4.78
CA PHE A 167 -0.47 1.46 -4.77
C PHE A 167 -0.60 2.03 -6.18
N PRO A 168 -1.46 1.47 -7.06
CA PRO A 168 -1.46 1.79 -8.50
C PRO A 168 -1.55 3.30 -8.79
N LEU A 169 -2.39 4.02 -8.02
CA LEU A 169 -2.58 5.46 -8.16
C LEU A 169 -1.31 6.26 -7.89
N THR A 170 -0.40 5.79 -7.02
CA THR A 170 0.85 6.51 -6.73
C THR A 170 1.98 6.15 -7.70
N ASN A 171 1.68 5.36 -8.73
CA ASN A 171 2.63 4.85 -9.74
C ASN A 171 3.97 4.35 -9.14
N PRO A 172 3.94 3.33 -8.28
CA PRO A 172 5.16 2.81 -7.68
C PRO A 172 6.05 2.19 -8.76
N ARG A 173 7.37 2.26 -8.54
CA ARG A 173 8.36 1.58 -9.40
C ARG A 173 8.33 0.06 -9.25
N VAL A 174 7.91 -0.43 -8.09
CA VAL A 174 7.86 -1.87 -7.83
C VAL A 174 6.59 -2.48 -8.42
N LEU A 175 6.77 -3.54 -9.21
CA LEU A 175 5.71 -4.34 -9.80
C LEU A 175 5.81 -5.79 -9.29
N LEU A 176 4.67 -6.39 -8.95
CA LEU A 176 4.59 -7.80 -8.59
C LEU A 176 3.99 -8.57 -9.76
N LEU A 177 4.69 -9.59 -10.25
CA LEU A 177 4.17 -10.58 -11.20
C LEU A 177 3.98 -11.90 -10.47
N TYR A 178 2.80 -12.51 -10.57
CA TYR A 178 2.51 -13.69 -9.77
C TYR A 178 1.45 -14.59 -10.40
N ARG A 179 1.63 -15.91 -10.27
CA ARG A 179 0.55 -16.89 -10.43
C ARG A 179 -0.10 -17.22 -9.09
N ASP A 180 0.74 -17.35 -8.06
CA ASP A 180 0.36 -17.53 -6.67
C ASP A 180 0.74 -16.26 -5.87
N PRO A 181 -0.22 -15.57 -5.22
CA PRO A 181 0.07 -14.38 -4.43
C PRO A 181 1.13 -14.57 -3.32
N ASP A 182 1.35 -15.81 -2.87
CA ASP A 182 2.36 -16.13 -1.85
C ASP A 182 3.76 -16.40 -2.41
N ASP A 183 3.93 -16.44 -3.74
CA ASP A 183 5.23 -16.59 -4.43
C ASP A 183 5.37 -15.61 -5.61
N PRO A 184 5.36 -14.29 -5.34
CA PRO A 184 5.48 -13.30 -6.40
C PRO A 184 6.93 -13.12 -6.87
N LEU A 185 7.06 -12.83 -8.17
CA LEU A 185 8.22 -12.22 -8.79
C LEU A 185 8.16 -10.71 -8.58
N VAL A 186 9.21 -10.13 -8.03
CA VAL A 186 9.29 -8.70 -7.73
C VAL A 186 10.19 -8.03 -8.77
N VAL A 187 9.61 -7.12 -9.53
CA VAL A 187 10.33 -6.25 -10.45
C VAL A 187 10.60 -4.94 -9.72
N GLU A 188 11.87 -4.60 -9.52
CA GLU A 188 12.27 -3.43 -8.70
C GLU A 188 11.83 -2.10 -9.30
N ASP A 189 12.04 -1.95 -10.62
CA ASP A 189 11.67 -0.76 -11.37
C ASP A 189 11.09 -1.14 -12.72
N TRP A 190 9.77 -1.30 -12.79
CA TRP A 190 9.07 -1.65 -14.03
C TRP A 190 9.19 -0.57 -15.11
N THR A 191 9.58 0.66 -14.76
CA THR A 191 9.76 1.75 -15.72
C THR A 191 10.98 1.54 -16.64
N LEU A 192 11.84 0.59 -16.31
CA LEU A 192 12.99 0.17 -17.13
C LEU A 192 12.67 -0.98 -18.10
N LEU A 193 11.45 -1.52 -18.07
CA LEU A 193 11.00 -2.49 -19.07
C LEU A 193 11.06 -1.91 -20.49
N ASP A 194 11.16 -2.77 -21.50
CA ASP A 194 10.97 -2.34 -22.88
C ASP A 194 9.51 -1.88 -23.13
N GLU A 195 9.29 -1.11 -24.19
CA GLU A 195 8.00 -0.48 -24.45
C GLU A 195 6.85 -1.48 -24.69
N GLU A 196 7.12 -2.65 -25.29
CA GLU A 196 6.10 -3.67 -25.49
C GLU A 196 5.69 -4.30 -24.15
N SER A 197 6.69 -4.60 -23.30
CA SER A 197 6.48 -5.15 -21.96
C SER A 197 5.72 -4.18 -21.04
N LYS A 198 6.08 -2.88 -21.05
CA LYS A 198 5.34 -1.84 -20.30
C LYS A 198 3.89 -1.80 -20.73
N LEU A 199 3.64 -1.81 -22.04
CA LEU A 199 2.30 -1.74 -22.59
C LEU A 199 1.45 -2.95 -22.17
N ALA A 200 2.03 -4.15 -22.18
CA ALA A 200 1.36 -5.37 -21.72
C ALA A 200 0.98 -5.30 -20.24
N VAL A 201 1.93 -4.92 -19.37
CA VAL A 201 1.71 -4.76 -17.92
C VAL A 201 0.62 -3.73 -17.64
N LEU A 202 0.70 -2.56 -18.28
CA LEU A 202 -0.26 -1.49 -18.05
C LEU A 202 -1.67 -1.87 -18.54
N LYS A 203 -1.80 -2.50 -19.72
CA LYS A 203 -3.09 -3.02 -20.22
C LYS A 203 -3.70 -3.99 -19.22
N HIS A 204 -2.90 -4.89 -18.66
CA HIS A 204 -3.35 -5.85 -17.66
C HIS A 204 -3.80 -5.16 -16.37
N LEU A 205 -3.01 -4.23 -15.84
CA LEU A 205 -3.34 -3.49 -14.60
C LEU A 205 -4.62 -2.65 -14.76
N VAL A 206 -4.82 -2.05 -15.93
CA VAL A 206 -6.04 -1.32 -16.27
C VAL A 206 -7.26 -2.21 -16.17
N LYS A 207 -7.16 -3.42 -16.75
CA LYS A 207 -8.22 -4.42 -16.72
C LYS A 207 -8.43 -5.00 -15.31
N GLU A 208 -7.36 -5.34 -14.60
CA GLU A 208 -7.41 -5.95 -13.25
C GLU A 208 -7.96 -4.99 -12.20
N HIS A 209 -7.60 -3.71 -12.26
CA HIS A 209 -8.05 -2.69 -11.31
C HIS A 209 -9.27 -1.89 -11.79
N GLY A 210 -9.82 -2.19 -12.97
CA GLY A 210 -10.96 -1.45 -13.54
C GLY A 210 -10.67 0.04 -13.73
N LEU A 211 -9.43 0.40 -14.06
CA LEU A 211 -9.04 1.79 -14.29
C LEU A 211 -9.61 2.27 -15.63
N ALA A 212 -10.16 3.48 -15.65
CA ALA A 212 -10.67 4.08 -16.89
C ALA A 212 -10.32 5.56 -16.96
N LEU A 213 -9.96 6.03 -18.15
CA LEU A 213 -9.90 7.47 -18.42
C LEU A 213 -11.31 7.97 -18.74
N ALA A 214 -11.64 9.13 -18.18
CA ALA A 214 -12.87 9.82 -18.53
C ALA A 214 -12.66 11.33 -18.54
N ARG A 215 -13.53 12.02 -19.27
CA ARG A 215 -13.62 13.48 -19.27
C ARG A 215 -14.73 13.88 -18.32
N LEU A 216 -14.43 14.77 -17.38
CA LEU A 216 -15.44 15.31 -16.49
C LEU A 216 -16.38 16.24 -17.24
N VAL A 217 -17.69 15.97 -17.15
CA VAL A 217 -18.75 16.80 -17.73
C VAL A 217 -19.39 17.66 -16.64
N GLY A 218 -19.73 17.07 -15.50
CA GLY A 218 -20.43 17.76 -14.42
C GLY A 218 -20.34 17.05 -13.08
N VAL A 219 -20.46 17.81 -11.99
CA VAL A 219 -20.53 17.30 -10.62
C VAL A 219 -21.62 18.07 -9.88
N PHE A 220 -22.62 17.34 -9.39
CA PHE A 220 -23.82 17.91 -8.78
C PHE A 220 -24.01 17.33 -7.38
N PRO A 221 -24.08 18.16 -6.32
CA PRO A 221 -24.31 17.67 -4.97
C PRO A 221 -25.73 17.08 -4.86
N LEU A 222 -25.83 15.86 -4.36
CA LEU A 222 -27.12 15.22 -4.03
C LEU A 222 -27.45 15.39 -2.55
N SER A 223 -26.43 15.27 -1.69
CA SER A 223 -26.54 15.46 -0.24
C SER A 223 -25.20 15.84 0.37
N ARG A 224 -25.14 15.96 1.70
CA ARG A 224 -23.88 16.16 2.45
C ARG A 224 -22.86 15.04 2.25
N PHE A 225 -23.31 13.83 1.90
CA PHE A 225 -22.46 12.64 1.80
C PHE A 225 -22.47 11.99 0.42
N ALA A 226 -23.18 12.55 -0.55
CA ALA A 226 -23.32 11.97 -1.88
C ALA A 226 -23.31 13.04 -2.98
N VAL A 227 -22.72 12.68 -4.11
CA VAL A 227 -22.54 13.55 -5.28
C VAL A 227 -22.85 12.75 -6.53
N ASN A 228 -23.60 13.34 -7.45
CA ASN A 228 -23.77 12.84 -8.79
C ASN A 228 -22.60 13.34 -9.66
N VAL A 229 -21.97 12.43 -10.39
CA VAL A 229 -20.81 12.72 -11.24
C VAL A 229 -21.14 12.26 -12.65
N ILE A 230 -21.07 13.20 -13.59
CA ILE A 230 -21.27 12.97 -15.02
C ILE A 230 -19.92 13.06 -15.72
N MET A 231 -19.57 12.00 -16.44
CA MET A 231 -18.31 11.84 -17.15
C MET A 231 -18.55 11.27 -18.56
N GLU A 232 -17.57 11.41 -19.42
CA GLU A 232 -17.55 10.83 -20.76
C GLU A 232 -16.30 9.97 -20.91
N SER A 233 -16.49 8.67 -21.03
CA SER A 233 -15.43 7.68 -21.22
C SER A 233 -15.41 7.18 -22.66
N GLU A 234 -14.44 6.32 -23.01
CA GLU A 234 -14.45 5.62 -24.30
C GLU A 234 -15.72 4.78 -24.53
N GLU A 235 -16.33 4.27 -23.46
CA GLU A 235 -17.57 3.48 -23.51
C GLU A 235 -18.83 4.37 -23.60
N GLY A 236 -18.66 5.70 -23.65
CA GLY A 236 -19.74 6.68 -23.69
C GLY A 236 -19.94 7.45 -22.39
N ARG A 237 -21.09 8.09 -22.28
CA ARG A 237 -21.47 8.92 -21.13
C ARG A 237 -21.78 8.07 -19.91
N VAL A 238 -21.13 8.37 -18.80
CA VAL A 238 -21.28 7.71 -17.50
C VAL A 238 -21.87 8.72 -16.53
N GLU A 239 -22.96 8.35 -15.88
CA GLU A 239 -23.58 9.13 -14.80
C GLU A 239 -23.71 8.23 -13.58
N VAL A 240 -23.09 8.64 -12.47
CA VAL A 240 -22.98 7.82 -11.28
C VAL A 240 -23.09 8.65 -10.00
N ASP A 241 -23.84 8.11 -9.05
CA ASP A 241 -23.93 8.65 -7.70
C ASP A 241 -22.87 7.99 -6.82
N VAL A 242 -21.98 8.80 -6.25
CA VAL A 242 -20.90 8.31 -5.39
C VAL A 242 -20.92 9.01 -4.03
N PRO A 243 -20.49 8.32 -2.96
CA PRO A 243 -20.20 8.99 -1.71
C PRO A 243 -19.15 10.09 -1.91
N THR A 244 -19.25 11.20 -1.18
CA THR A 244 -18.26 12.29 -1.24
C THR A 244 -16.83 11.80 -0.96
N GLY A 245 -16.67 10.81 -0.09
CA GLY A 245 -15.37 10.18 0.21
C GLY A 245 -14.76 9.39 -0.95
N ASN A 246 -15.54 9.02 -1.96
CA ASN A 246 -15.08 8.33 -3.17
C ASN A 246 -14.66 9.29 -4.29
N LEU A 247 -14.83 10.59 -4.07
CA LEU A 247 -14.32 11.64 -4.93
C LEU A 247 -12.98 12.11 -4.37
N LEU A 248 -11.91 11.83 -5.11
CA LEU A 248 -10.54 12.14 -4.68
C LEU A 248 -9.91 13.19 -5.60
N SER A 249 -9.24 14.19 -5.03
CA SER A 249 -8.39 15.09 -5.81
C SER A 249 -6.94 14.72 -5.60
N LEU A 250 -6.25 14.35 -6.68
CA LEU A 250 -4.86 13.90 -6.65
C LEU A 250 -4.07 14.64 -7.71
N ASN A 251 -3.17 15.54 -7.30
CA ASN A 251 -2.30 16.32 -8.19
C ASN A 251 -3.01 16.98 -9.38
N GLY A 252 -4.22 17.50 -9.16
CA GLY A 252 -5.00 18.19 -10.18
C GLY A 252 -5.90 17.29 -11.03
N ALA A 253 -5.74 15.98 -10.97
CA ALA A 253 -6.69 15.00 -11.50
C ALA A 253 -7.81 14.71 -10.49
N LEU A 254 -9.01 14.45 -11.00
CA LEU A 254 -10.13 14.00 -10.19
C LEU A 254 -10.25 12.48 -10.34
N VAL A 255 -10.28 11.75 -9.23
CA VAL A 255 -10.46 10.30 -9.23
C VAL A 255 -11.81 9.97 -8.63
N VAL A 256 -12.61 9.21 -9.38
CA VAL A 256 -13.96 8.81 -9.01
C VAL A 256 -13.96 7.30 -8.80
N VAL A 257 -14.11 6.87 -7.54
CA VAL A 257 -14.12 5.46 -7.18
C VAL A 257 -15.55 4.94 -7.16
N THR A 258 -15.86 4.03 -8.08
CA THR A 258 -17.13 3.29 -8.12
C THR A 258 -16.90 1.84 -7.68
N PRO A 259 -17.95 1.05 -7.38
CA PRO A 259 -17.78 -0.33 -6.94
C PRO A 259 -16.94 -1.21 -7.88
N ASN A 260 -17.03 -0.97 -9.21
CA ASN A 260 -16.41 -1.82 -10.22
C ASN A 260 -15.33 -1.13 -11.06
N LYS A 261 -15.24 0.20 -11.02
CA LYS A 261 -14.30 0.99 -11.82
C LYS A 261 -13.75 2.17 -11.05
N VAL A 262 -12.52 2.55 -11.38
CA VAL A 262 -11.88 3.76 -10.90
C VAL A 262 -11.64 4.69 -12.09
N TYR A 263 -12.38 5.79 -12.14
CA TYR A 263 -12.25 6.77 -13.22
C TYR A 263 -11.22 7.82 -12.86
N LEU A 264 -10.26 8.04 -13.74
CA LEU A 264 -9.35 9.18 -13.72
C LEU A 264 -9.96 10.25 -14.63
N ALA A 265 -10.74 11.13 -14.02
CA ALA A 265 -11.51 12.17 -14.67
C ALA A 265 -10.66 13.43 -14.87
N GLU A 266 -10.47 13.82 -16.14
CA GLU A 266 -9.82 15.07 -16.50
C GLU A 266 -10.83 16.20 -16.70
N PRO A 267 -10.50 17.43 -16.27
CA PRO A 267 -11.36 18.59 -16.49
C PRO A 267 -11.51 18.89 -17.98
N SER A 268 -12.74 19.17 -18.44
CA SER A 268 -12.96 19.72 -19.79
C SER A 268 -12.78 21.25 -19.80
N ILE A 269 -12.38 21.81 -20.94
CA ILE A 269 -12.13 23.26 -21.10
C ILE A 269 -13.41 24.09 -20.83
N SER A 270 -14.59 23.51 -21.01
CA SER A 270 -15.90 24.14 -20.79
C SER A 270 -16.48 23.95 -19.38
N SER A 271 -15.83 23.17 -18.51
CA SER A 271 -16.38 22.74 -17.22
C SER A 271 -15.77 23.44 -16.01
N GLY A 272 -15.22 24.66 -16.18
CA GLY A 272 -14.55 25.41 -15.12
C GLY A 272 -15.31 25.42 -13.78
N ASP A 273 -16.63 25.63 -13.83
CA ASP A 273 -17.53 25.60 -12.66
C ASP A 273 -17.67 24.20 -12.02
N ALA A 274 -17.76 23.15 -12.83
CA ALA A 274 -17.86 21.77 -12.34
C ALA A 274 -16.53 21.28 -11.74
N VAL A 275 -15.40 21.72 -12.28
CA VAL A 275 -14.06 21.39 -11.77
C VAL A 275 -13.82 22.04 -10.41
N TRP A 276 -14.22 23.31 -10.25
CA TRP A 276 -14.18 23.98 -8.96
C TRP A 276 -15.07 23.29 -7.92
N ARG A 277 -16.31 22.92 -8.27
CA ARG A 277 -17.21 22.17 -7.39
C ARG A 277 -16.66 20.79 -7.04
N ALA A 278 -16.13 20.06 -8.01
CA ALA A 278 -15.53 18.76 -7.80
C ALA A 278 -14.33 18.85 -6.84
N LYS A 279 -13.42 19.81 -7.05
CA LYS A 279 -12.27 20.03 -6.16
C LYS A 279 -12.68 20.46 -4.75
N ALA A 280 -13.76 21.24 -4.61
CA ALA A 280 -14.27 21.66 -3.31
C ALA A 280 -14.90 20.50 -2.51
N LEU A 281 -15.48 19.53 -3.21
CA LEU A 281 -16.13 18.35 -2.62
C LEU A 281 -15.19 17.16 -2.45
N ALA A 282 -14.15 17.07 -3.28
CA ALA A 282 -13.22 15.96 -3.30
C ALA A 282 -12.32 15.96 -2.07
N SER A 283 -12.18 14.79 -1.46
CA SER A 283 -11.18 14.59 -0.42
C SER A 283 -9.80 14.47 -1.05
N THR A 284 -8.77 15.05 -0.42
CA THR A 284 -7.38 14.77 -0.80
C THR A 284 -6.91 13.64 0.11
N PRO A 285 -6.78 12.40 -0.39
CA PRO A 285 -6.38 11.31 0.46
C PRO A 285 -4.94 11.58 0.92
N PRO A 286 -4.66 11.45 2.22
CA PRO A 286 -3.31 11.61 2.71
C PRO A 286 -2.55 10.34 2.28
N SER A 287 -1.77 10.42 1.21
CA SER A 287 -0.97 9.29 0.71
C SER A 287 0.45 9.38 1.28
N PRO A 288 1.00 8.30 1.86
CA PRO A 288 2.39 8.27 2.33
C PRO A 288 3.39 8.37 1.17
N PHE A 289 2.97 8.08 -0.06
CA PHE A 289 3.80 8.17 -1.27
C PHE A 289 3.54 9.45 -2.08
N GLY A 290 2.68 10.35 -1.55
CA GLY A 290 2.18 11.51 -2.28
C GLY A 290 1.26 11.16 -3.45
N ALA A 291 0.84 12.17 -4.20
CA ALA A 291 0.05 12.02 -5.44
C ALA A 291 0.93 12.08 -6.70
N TYR A 292 2.27 12.11 -6.54
CA TYR A 292 3.25 12.38 -7.60
C TYR A 292 3.11 11.46 -8.82
N GLY A 293 2.74 10.20 -8.61
CA GLY A 293 2.59 9.23 -9.68
C GLY A 293 1.30 9.32 -10.50
N VAL A 294 0.25 10.01 -10.02
CA VAL A 294 -1.06 10.03 -10.69
C VAL A 294 -0.98 10.67 -12.07
N GLY A 295 -0.25 11.77 -12.20
CA GLY A 295 -0.07 12.43 -13.50
C GLY A 295 0.68 11.54 -14.51
N GLN A 296 1.69 10.80 -14.04
CA GLN A 296 2.42 9.85 -14.87
C GLN A 296 1.52 8.69 -15.30
N LEU A 297 0.75 8.11 -14.38
CA LEU A 297 -0.23 7.07 -14.68
C LEU A 297 -1.24 7.56 -15.72
N VAL A 298 -1.83 8.75 -15.54
CA VAL A 298 -2.75 9.35 -16.52
C VAL A 298 -2.08 9.49 -17.90
N GLY A 299 -0.83 9.96 -17.94
CA GLY A 299 -0.03 10.05 -19.17
C GLY A 299 0.15 8.69 -19.85
N GLU A 300 0.52 7.65 -19.10
CA GLU A 300 0.66 6.29 -19.63
C GLU A 300 -0.68 5.73 -20.13
N LEU A 301 -1.77 5.93 -19.39
CA LEU A 301 -3.10 5.49 -19.82
C LEU A 301 -3.55 6.17 -21.12
N LYS A 302 -3.22 7.46 -21.31
CA LYS A 302 -3.48 8.18 -22.55
C LYS A 302 -2.71 7.61 -23.73
N ARG A 303 -1.46 7.17 -23.50
CA ARG A 303 -0.69 6.48 -24.53
C ARG A 303 -1.36 5.17 -24.92
N ILE A 304 -1.79 4.37 -23.93
CA ILE A 304 -2.50 3.10 -24.19
C ILE A 304 -3.77 3.31 -25.00
N SER A 305 -4.60 4.32 -24.65
CA SER A 305 -5.82 4.60 -25.41
C SER A 305 -5.51 5.06 -26.84
N SER A 306 -4.47 5.89 -27.04
CA SER A 306 -4.06 6.33 -28.38
C SER A 306 -3.52 5.22 -29.28
N LEU A 307 -3.01 4.13 -28.69
CA LEU A 307 -2.48 2.96 -29.39
C LEU A 307 -3.55 1.90 -29.70
N ARG A 308 -4.78 2.06 -29.20
CA ARG A 308 -5.89 1.18 -29.62
C ARG A 308 -6.33 1.61 -31.01
N PRO A 309 -6.37 0.70 -32.01
CA PRO A 309 -6.98 1.02 -33.28
C PRO A 309 -8.45 1.41 -33.04
N GLN A 310 -8.89 2.52 -33.63
CA GLN A 310 -10.31 2.88 -33.64
C GLN A 310 -11.04 1.77 -34.39
N SER A 311 -11.78 0.96 -33.63
CA SER A 311 -12.69 -0.07 -34.15
C SER A 311 -13.95 0.58 -34.70
#